data_AF-A0A3A5W9A8-F1
#
_entry.id   AF-A0A3A5W9A8-F1
#
_cell.length_a   1.000
_cell.length_b   1.000
_cell.length_c   1.000
_cell.angle_alpha   90.00
_cell.angle_beta   90.00
_cell.angle_gamma   90.00
#
_symmetry.space_group_name_H-M   'P 1'
#
loop_
_entity.id
_entity.type
_entity.pdbx_description
1 polymer ?
#
loop_
_entity_poly.entity_id
_entity_poly.type
_entity_poly.pdbx_seq_one_letter_code
_entity_poly.pdbx_strand_id
1 'polypeptide(L)'
;MAAAERGSFMWMMIAVTQIWLSIKLLAEAEEAIATLFGGGAAACFVLALIVFRQEQRDLLINPLKDIQREVHQDAINKQGKGVWFGVGLWIFTLVLGSVMI
;
A
#
# COMPACT_ATOMS: atom_id res chain seq x y z
N MET A 1 2.91 4.57 -14.44
CA MET A 1 2.75 3.52 -13.42
C MET A 1 1.30 3.44 -12.93
N ALA A 2 0.64 2.30 -13.13
CA ALA A 2 -0.63 2.01 -12.45
C ALA A 2 -0.41 1.91 -10.94
N ALA A 3 -1.41 2.24 -10.13
CA ALA A 3 -1.25 2.32 -8.67
C ALA A 3 -0.78 1.00 -8.02
N ALA A 4 -1.12 -0.17 -8.57
CA ALA A 4 -0.61 -1.47 -8.08
C ALA A 4 0.86 -1.74 -8.41
N GLU A 5 1.44 -1.04 -9.38
CA GLU A 5 2.88 -1.16 -9.70
C GLU A 5 3.72 -0.18 -8.88
N ARG A 6 3.08 0.73 -8.15
CA ARG A 6 3.76 1.70 -7.29
C ARG A 6 4.13 1.02 -5.99
N GLY A 7 5.42 0.86 -5.76
CA GLY A 7 5.94 0.35 -4.49
C GLY A 7 5.50 1.23 -3.33
N SER A 8 5.42 2.55 -3.53
CA SER A 8 4.92 3.49 -2.54
C SER A 8 3.51 3.18 -2.06
N PHE A 9 2.63 2.75 -2.96
CA PHE A 9 1.25 2.40 -2.66
C PHE A 9 1.15 1.12 -1.81
N MET A 10 1.94 0.09 -2.13
CA MET A 10 1.99 -1.16 -1.36
C MET A 10 2.50 -0.93 0.06
N TRP A 11 3.59 -0.17 0.22
CA TRP A 11 4.13 0.18 1.54
C TRP A 11 3.12 0.96 2.38
N MET A 12 2.34 1.84 1.75
CA MET A 12 1.28 2.57 2.43
C MET A 12 0.16 1.63 2.93
N MET A 13 -0.32 0.70 2.09
CA MET A 13 -1.33 -0.28 2.51
C MET A 13 -0.87 -1.15 3.68
N ILE A 14 0.40 -1.57 3.68
CA ILE A 14 0.98 -2.34 4.77
C ILE A 14 1.04 -1.51 6.05
N ALA A 15 1.50 -0.25 5.97
CA ALA A 15 1.52 0.64 7.12
C ALA A 15 0.14 0.85 7.75
N VAL A 16 -0.91 1.07 6.93
CA VAL A 16 -2.29 1.19 7.44
C VAL A 16 -2.74 -0.10 8.12
N THR A 17 -2.41 -1.26 7.55
CA THR A 17 -2.75 -2.56 8.13
C THR A 17 -2.06 -2.77 9.48
N GLN A 18 -0.78 -2.36 9.61
CA GLN A 18 -0.01 -2.43 10.85
C GLN A 18 -0.60 -1.51 11.93
N ILE A 19 -0.99 -0.28 11.57
CA ILE A 19 -1.69 0.65 12.48
C ILE A 19 -3.01 0.05 12.95
N TRP A 20 -3.79 -0.51 12.03
CA TRP A 20 -5.08 -1.12 12.35
C TRP A 20 -4.93 -2.30 13.33
N LEU A 21 -3.99 -3.22 13.07
CA LEU A 21 -3.67 -4.32 13.99
C LEU A 21 -3.18 -3.80 15.35
N SER A 22 -2.36 -2.74 15.34
CA SER A 22 -1.86 -2.13 16.56
C SER A 22 -2.97 -1.58 17.45
N ILE A 23 -4.06 -1.06 16.87
CA ILE A 23 -5.20 -0.56 17.64
C ILE A 23 -6.04 -1.73 18.19
N LYS A 24 -6.18 -2.80 17.40
CA LYS A 24 -7.05 -3.92 17.74
C LYS A 24 -6.46 -4.85 18.81
N LEU A 25 -5.16 -5.09 18.79
CA LEU A 25 -4.50 -6.03 19.70
C LEU A 25 -3.86 -5.37 20.92
N LEU A 26 -4.02 -4.05 21.08
CA LEU A 26 -3.33 -3.27 22.11
C LEU A 26 -3.65 -3.77 23.52
N ALA A 27 -4.90 -4.14 23.77
CA ALA A 27 -5.35 -4.60 25.09
C ALA A 27 -4.79 -5.98 25.49
N GLU A 28 -4.35 -6.79 24.53
CA GLU A 28 -3.91 -8.17 24.77
C GLU A 28 -2.40 -8.28 24.95
N ALA A 29 -1.62 -7.43 24.26
CA ALA A 29 -0.16 -7.51 24.24
C ALA A 29 0.49 -6.13 24.02
N GLU A 30 0.11 -5.13 24.83
CA GLU A 30 0.44 -3.71 24.67
C GLU A 30 1.92 -3.44 24.27
N GLU A 31 2.89 -3.94 25.03
CA GLU A 31 4.32 -3.65 24.81
C GLU A 31 4.86 -4.30 23.52
N ALA A 32 4.49 -5.57 23.26
CA ALA A 32 4.90 -6.27 22.05
C ALA A 32 4.24 -5.66 20.80
N ILE A 33 2.97 -5.27 20.91
CA ILE A 33 2.21 -4.67 19.82
C ILE A 33 2.73 -3.27 19.49
N ALA A 34 2.93 -2.42 20.50
CA ALA A 34 3.47 -1.08 20.29
C ALA A 34 4.86 -1.13 19.64
N THR A 35 5.71 -2.08 20.04
CA THR A 35 7.08 -2.21 19.51
C THR A 35 7.09 -2.77 18.09
N LEU A 36 6.41 -3.89 17.85
CA LEU A 36 6.47 -4.59 16.57
C LEU A 36 5.58 -3.93 15.51
N PHE A 37 4.32 -3.65 15.84
CA PHE A 37 3.36 -3.10 14.88
C PHE A 37 3.45 -1.58 14.81
N GLY A 38 3.68 -0.89 15.93
CA GLY A 38 3.89 0.56 15.92
C GLY A 38 5.18 0.96 15.21
N GLY A 39 6.31 0.30 15.57
CA GLY A 39 7.59 0.48 14.89
C GLY A 39 7.54 0.05 13.42
N GLY A 40 6.91 -1.10 13.13
CA GLY A 40 6.72 -1.61 11.77
C GLY A 40 5.86 -0.70 10.90
N ALA A 41 4.77 -0.15 11.44
CA ALA A 41 3.93 0.84 10.78
C ALA A 41 4.71 2.10 10.41
N ALA A 42 5.49 2.64 11.36
CA ALA A 42 6.31 3.82 11.13
C ALA A 42 7.37 3.58 10.04
N ALA A 43 8.05 2.43 10.08
CA ALA A 43 9.02 2.03 9.05
C ALA A 43 8.38 1.92 7.67
N CYS A 44 7.23 1.23 7.55
CA CYS A 44 6.51 1.09 6.29
C CYS A 44 6.02 2.45 5.75
N PHE A 45 5.57 3.35 6.63
CA PHE A 45 5.15 4.70 6.26
C PHE A 45 6.31 5.53 5.69
N VAL A 46 7.46 5.52 6.37
CA VAL A 46 8.66 6.22 5.91
C VAL A 46 9.15 5.65 4.57
N LEU A 47 9.15 4.32 4.42
CA LEU A 47 9.49 3.66 3.15
C LEU A 47 8.53 4.08 2.03
N ALA A 48 7.22 4.13 2.31
CA ALA A 48 6.22 4.61 1.34
C ALA A 48 6.55 6.02 0.84
N LEU A 49 6.93 6.94 1.73
CA LEU A 49 7.31 8.31 1.37
C LEU A 49 8.62 8.39 0.56
N ILE A 50 9.64 7.63 0.94
CA ILE A 50 10.93 7.60 0.24
C ILE A 50 10.72 7.06 -1.19
N VAL A 51 10.02 5.93 -1.31
CA VAL A 51 9.73 5.32 -2.61
C VAL A 51 8.82 6.23 -3.43
N PHE A 52 7.82 6.87 -2.81
CA PHE A 52 6.98 7.84 -3.51
C PHE A 52 7.81 8.97 -4.11
N ARG A 53 8.76 9.53 -3.35
CA ARG A 53 9.66 10.59 -3.85
C ARG A 53 10.53 10.08 -5.00
N GLN A 54 11.01 8.84 -4.95
CA GLN A 54 11.76 8.22 -6.03
C GLN A 54 10.89 8.06 -7.28
N GLU A 55 9.67 7.54 -7.14
CA GLU A 55 8.70 7.40 -8.23
C GLU A 55 8.34 8.74 -8.88
N GLN A 56 8.12 9.80 -8.08
CA GLN A 56 7.86 11.14 -8.61
C GLN A 56 9.08 11.71 -9.36
N ARG A 57 10.30 11.50 -8.85
CA ARG A 57 11.52 11.93 -9.53
C ARG A 57 11.73 11.21 -10.86
N ASP A 58 11.48 9.91 -10.88
CA ASP A 58 11.57 9.09 -12.11
C ASP A 58 10.59 9.58 -13.17
N LEU A 59 9.35 9.92 -12.78
CA LEU A 59 8.35 10.50 -13.68
C LEU A 59 8.77 11.88 -14.21
N LEU A 60 9.44 12.71 -13.40
CA LEU A 60 9.95 14.01 -13.84
C LEU A 60 11.13 13.89 -14.80
N ILE A 61 12.02 12.91 -14.60
CA ILE A 61 13.23 12.72 -15.42
C ILE A 61 12.89 12.00 -16.74
N ASN A 62 11.96 11.05 -16.71
CA ASN A 62 11.53 10.34 -17.92
C ASN A 62 10.02 10.05 -17.88
N PRO A 63 9.18 11.03 -18.30
CA PRO A 63 7.73 10.87 -18.29
C PRO A 63 7.23 9.81 -19.30
N LEU A 64 8.05 9.45 -20.30
CA LEU A 64 7.70 8.47 -21.34
C LEU A 64 8.13 7.04 -21.01
N LYS A 65 8.91 6.82 -19.92
CA LYS A 65 9.43 5.51 -19.50
C LYS A 65 8.34 4.45 -19.40
N ASP A 66 7.12 4.85 -19.00
CA ASP A 66 5.97 3.96 -18.86
C ASP A 66 4.99 4.02 -20.05
N ILE A 67 5.08 5.03 -20.91
CA ILE A 67 4.16 5.23 -22.05
C ILE A 67 4.64 4.44 -23.28
N GLN A 68 5.95 4.22 -23.42
CA GLN A 68 6.55 3.48 -24.54
C GLN A 68 6.68 1.97 -24.31
N ARG A 69 6.09 1.43 -23.26
CA ARG A 69 6.03 -0.02 -23.07
C ARG A 69 5.08 -0.55 -24.15
N GLU A 70 5.56 -1.38 -25.07
CA GLU A 70 4.73 -2.04 -26.10
C GLU A 70 3.73 -3.00 -25.44
N VAL A 71 2.70 -2.44 -24.84
CA VAL A 71 1.69 -3.18 -24.10
C VAL A 71 0.39 -2.95 -24.85
N HIS A 72 -0.24 -4.03 -25.30
CA HIS A 72 -1.53 -3.97 -25.98
C HIS A 72 -2.53 -3.14 -25.16
N GLN A 73 -3.30 -2.26 -25.80
CA GLN A 73 -4.24 -1.36 -25.11
C GLN A 73 -5.20 -2.07 -24.15
N ASP A 74 -5.51 -3.34 -24.42
CA ASP A 74 -6.33 -4.19 -23.56
C ASP A 74 -5.72 -4.44 -22.18
N ALA A 75 -4.40 -4.53 -22.07
CA ALA A 75 -3.70 -4.69 -20.80
C ALA A 75 -3.69 -3.38 -20.00
N ILE A 76 -3.57 -2.23 -20.65
CA ILE A 76 -3.66 -0.91 -20.01
C ILE A 76 -5.07 -0.71 -19.42
N ASN A 77 -6.12 -1.07 -20.17
CA ASN A 77 -7.52 -0.94 -19.74
C ASN A 77 -7.90 -1.88 -18.59
N LYS A 78 -7.24 -3.03 -18.45
CA LYS A 78 -7.48 -3.98 -17.35
C LYS A 78 -6.68 -3.66 -16.09
N GLN A 79 -5.56 -2.96 -16.22
CA GLN A 79 -4.62 -2.69 -15.12
C GLN A 79 -5.26 -1.91 -13.97
N GLY A 80 -6.07 -0.88 -14.26
CA GLY A 80 -6.74 -0.06 -13.23
C GLY A 80 -7.86 -0.77 -12.47
N LYS A 81 -8.57 -1.70 -13.12
CA LYS A 81 -9.71 -2.43 -12.52
C LYS A 81 -9.25 -3.42 -11.43
N GLY A 82 -8.12 -4.09 -11.65
CA GLY A 82 -7.57 -5.04 -10.68
C GLY A 82 -7.13 -4.38 -9.37
N VAL A 83 -6.57 -3.18 -9.43
CA VAL A 83 -6.14 -2.43 -8.23
C VAL A 83 -7.33 -2.13 -7.32
N TRP A 84 -8.39 -1.57 -7.88
CA TRP A 84 -9.58 -1.21 -7.10
C TRP A 84 -10.28 -2.42 -6.51
N PHE A 85 -10.26 -3.56 -7.19
CA PHE A 85 -10.73 -4.82 -6.61
C PHE A 85 -9.89 -5.24 -5.40
N GLY A 86 -8.56 -5.19 -5.50
CA GLY A 86 -7.66 -5.51 -4.39
C GLY A 86 -7.83 -4.55 -3.20
N VAL A 87 -7.96 -3.25 -3.45
CA VAL A 87 -8.24 -2.24 -2.41
C VAL A 87 -9.61 -2.49 -1.77
N GLY A 88 -10.63 -2.79 -2.57
CA GLY A 88 -11.97 -3.10 -2.07
C GLY A 88 -11.99 -4.31 -1.17
N LEU A 89 -11.31 -5.39 -1.58
CA LEU A 89 -11.19 -6.60 -0.77
C LEU A 89 -10.40 -6.36 0.52
N TRP A 90 -9.33 -5.55 0.46
CA TRP A 90 -8.54 -5.16 1.62
C TRP A 90 -9.37 -4.36 2.63
N ILE A 91 -10.11 -3.34 2.18
CA ILE A 91 -11.02 -2.56 3.04
C ILE A 91 -12.09 -3.48 3.66
N PHE A 92 -12.70 -4.35 2.86
CA PHE A 92 -13.68 -5.32 3.34
C PHE A 92 -13.12 -6.21 4.46
N THR A 93 -11.87 -6.66 4.30
CA THR A 93 -11.17 -7.47 5.31
C THR A 93 -10.94 -6.69 6.60
N LEU A 94 -10.53 -5.42 6.52
CA LEU A 94 -10.36 -4.57 7.71
C LEU A 94 -11.69 -4.35 8.45
N VAL A 95 -12.78 -4.15 7.71
CA VAL A 95 -14.12 -3.98 8.30
C VAL A 95 -14.60 -5.26 8.97
N LEU A 96 -14.53 -6.40 8.29
CA LEU A 96 -14.88 -7.70 8.87
C LEU A 96 -14.03 -8.02 10.10
N GLY A 97 -12.72 -7.86 9.98
CA GLY A 97 -11.79 -8.05 11.08
C GLY A 97 -12.13 -7.15 12.26
N SER A 98 -12.62 -5.93 12.02
CA SER A 98 -13.00 -5.01 13.10
C SER A 98 -14.25 -5.42 13.88
N VAL A 99 -15.06 -6.33 13.33
CA VAL A 99 -16.24 -6.90 13.99
C VAL A 99 -15.90 -8.23 14.67
N MET A 100 -14.99 -9.01 14.10
CA MET A 100 -14.65 -10.35 14.59
C MET A 100 -13.46 -10.41 15.57
N ILE A 101 -12.61 -9.38 15.57
CA ILE A 101 -11.44 -9.18 16.44
C ILE A 101 -11.66 -7.89 17.23
#